data_AF-A0A9Q0WCS3-F1
#
_entry.id   AF-A0A9Q0WCS3-F1
#
_cell.length_a   1.000
_cell.length_b   1.000
_cell.length_c   1.000
_cell.angle_alpha   90.00
_cell.angle_beta   90.00
_cell.angle_gamma   90.00
#
_symmetry.space_group_name_H-M   'P 1'
#
loop_
_entity.id
_entity.type
_entity.pdbx_description
1 polymer ?
#
loop_
_entity_poly.entity_id
_entity_poly.type
_entity_poly.pdbx_seq_one_letter_code
_entity_poly.pdbx_strand_id
1 'polypeptide(L)'
;MEASYRSAFLKRKSMLEDQLNEITEQPSVGILELKKALSSLIKLGKGPLAHQQLLKSYGSRLQKSIEVFLPSCPLYPKTFPATLSRLMFSIISVTTKESGSIFGDNPVYTNRLVQWAEWEIEYLVRLVKNNAPSSETVFALGAASNCVQASLTYCSMLESQGLKLSKLLLVLLRPYIEEVLELNFRRARREALDVAEMDESSLLSPRSMSPLSAFATSSDSVLVDSGMKFMGIVEDILSQLTPMAVLHYGANVLTRISQLFDKYMDMLFKSLPGPLR
;
A
#
# COMPACT_ATOMS: atom_id res chain seq x y z
N MET A 1 -4.36 52.53 38.30
CA MET A 1 -3.62 51.34 38.79
C MET A 1 -4.02 50.08 38.03
N GLU A 2 -5.32 49.81 37.84
CA GLU A 2 -5.84 48.63 37.11
C GLU A 2 -5.34 48.49 35.65
N ALA A 3 -5.23 49.59 34.91
CA ALA A 3 -4.73 49.56 33.53
C ALA A 3 -3.27 49.06 33.42
N SER A 4 -2.44 49.36 34.43
CA SER A 4 -1.04 48.90 34.50
C SER A 4 -0.97 47.40 34.80
N TYR A 5 -1.76 46.92 35.77
CA TYR A 5 -1.83 45.48 36.10
C TYR A 5 -2.35 44.64 34.93
N ARG A 6 -3.39 45.12 34.23
CA ARG A 6 -3.92 44.42 33.05
C ARG A 6 -2.88 44.33 31.93
N SER A 7 -2.15 45.42 31.67
CA SER A 7 -1.07 45.43 30.68
C SER A 7 0.06 44.46 31.05
N ALA A 8 0.53 44.49 32.30
CA ALA A 8 1.57 43.58 32.79
C ALA A 8 1.14 42.10 32.72
N PHE A 9 -0.11 41.80 33.07
CA PHE A 9 -0.67 40.45 32.96
C PHE A 9 -0.70 39.97 31.50
N LEU A 10 -1.20 40.79 30.57
CA LEU A 10 -1.24 40.43 29.15
C LEU A 10 0.17 40.20 28.59
N LYS A 11 1.14 41.03 28.98
CA LYS A 11 2.55 40.83 28.61
C LYS A 11 3.08 39.48 29.12
N ARG A 12 2.85 39.14 30.38
CA ARG A 12 3.28 37.86 30.96
C ARG A 12 2.60 36.67 30.28
N LYS A 13 1.31 36.80 29.95
CA LYS A 13 0.55 35.79 29.21
C LYS A 13 1.13 35.55 27.82
N SER A 14 1.47 36.61 27.10
CA SER A 14 2.12 36.52 25.77
C SER A 14 3.49 35.83 25.87
N MET A 15 4.32 36.25 26.83
CA MET A 15 5.65 35.62 27.01
C MET A 15 5.55 34.13 27.32
N LEU A 16 4.55 33.71 28.11
CA LEU A 16 4.34 32.30 28.41
C LEU A 16 3.86 31.52 27.18
N GLU A 17 3.00 32.11 26.35
CA GLU A 17 2.59 31.51 25.08
C GLU A 17 3.80 31.29 24.15
N ASP A 18 4.67 32.28 24.02
CA ASP A 18 5.87 32.20 23.18
C ASP A 18 6.81 31.07 23.65
N GLN A 19 7.04 30.97 24.96
CA GLN A 19 7.87 29.91 25.55
C GLN A 19 7.26 28.52 25.36
N LEU A 20 5.94 28.37 25.53
CA LEU A 20 5.27 27.09 25.33
C LEU A 20 5.32 26.66 23.86
N ASN A 21 5.15 27.62 22.93
CA ASN A 21 5.30 27.36 21.51
C ASN A 21 6.71 26.87 21.19
N GLU A 22 7.74 27.55 21.70
CA GLU A 22 9.14 27.16 21.52
C GLU A 22 9.39 25.71 21.98
N ILE A 23 8.88 25.32 23.15
CA ILE A 23 8.99 23.95 23.66
C ILE A 23 8.32 22.94 22.72
N THR A 24 7.11 23.25 22.22
CA THR A 24 6.38 22.32 21.33
C THR A 24 7.01 22.14 19.96
N GLU A 25 7.78 23.12 19.50
CA GLU A 25 8.46 23.08 18.21
C GLU A 25 9.82 22.39 18.25
N GLN A 26 10.39 22.16 19.43
CA GLN A 26 11.67 21.48 19.59
C GLN A 26 11.58 20.01 19.12
N PRO A 27 12.41 19.57 18.15
CA PRO A 27 12.35 18.20 17.61
C PRO A 27 12.67 17.10 18.63
N SER A 28 13.43 17.44 19.66
CA SER A 28 13.89 16.53 20.72
C SER A 28 12.98 16.49 21.95
N VAL A 29 11.88 17.26 21.97
CA VAL A 29 11.00 17.33 23.13
C VAL A 29 10.44 15.95 23.47
N GLY A 30 10.44 15.59 24.76
CA GLY A 30 9.85 14.33 25.21
C GLY A 30 8.33 14.34 24.99
N ILE A 31 7.71 13.16 24.76
CA ILE A 31 6.24 13.07 24.60
C ILE A 31 5.53 13.62 25.85
N LEU A 32 6.06 13.36 27.04
CA LEU A 32 5.48 13.85 28.30
C LEU A 32 5.57 15.38 28.41
N GLU A 33 6.69 15.97 28.01
CA GLU A 33 6.91 17.41 28.01
C GLU A 33 6.01 18.10 26.99
N LEU A 34 5.91 17.54 25.79
CA LEU A 34 4.98 17.98 24.76
C LEU A 34 3.55 18.04 25.32
N LYS A 35 3.06 16.95 25.93
CA LYS A 35 1.71 16.92 26.52
C LYS A 35 1.50 18.00 27.58
N LYS A 36 2.49 18.22 28.45
CA LYS A 36 2.43 19.28 29.47
C LYS A 36 2.37 20.68 28.84
N ALA A 37 3.18 20.93 27.81
CA ALA A 37 3.17 22.20 27.09
C ALA A 37 1.82 22.44 26.39
N LEU A 38 1.29 21.42 25.71
CA LEU A 38 -0.03 21.47 25.05
C LEU A 38 -1.17 21.72 26.04
N SER A 39 -1.20 21.01 27.17
CA SER A 39 -2.19 21.24 28.24
C SER A 39 -2.12 22.67 28.77
N SER A 40 -0.91 23.23 28.88
CA SER A 40 -0.69 24.61 29.33
C SER A 40 -1.19 25.63 28.31
N LEU A 41 -0.96 25.39 27.01
CA LEU A 41 -1.53 26.22 25.93
C LEU A 41 -3.07 26.20 25.94
N ILE A 42 -3.68 25.04 26.16
CA ILE A 42 -5.14 24.92 26.27
C ILE A 42 -5.67 25.76 27.44
N LYS A 43 -5.03 25.70 28.61
CA LYS A 43 -5.38 26.54 29.78
C LYS A 43 -5.24 28.04 29.52
N LEU A 44 -4.37 28.45 28.59
CA LEU A 44 -4.24 29.85 28.16
C LEU A 44 -5.31 30.28 27.14
N GLY A 45 -6.16 29.36 26.70
CA GLY A 45 -7.17 29.57 25.65
C GLY A 45 -6.64 29.35 24.24
N LYS A 46 -5.48 28.70 24.07
CA LYS A 46 -4.81 28.47 22.78
C LYS A 46 -5.03 27.04 22.28
N GLY A 47 -6.24 26.52 22.44
CA GLY A 47 -6.62 25.16 22.03
C GLY A 47 -6.33 24.84 20.55
N PRO A 48 -6.72 25.69 19.57
CA PRO A 48 -6.42 25.44 18.16
C PRO A 48 -4.91 25.36 17.86
N LEU A 49 -4.12 26.23 18.49
CA LEU A 49 -2.66 26.22 18.36
C LEU A 49 -2.07 24.96 18.97
N ALA A 50 -2.52 24.56 20.16
CA ALA A 50 -2.09 23.32 20.79
C ALA A 50 -2.42 22.09 19.92
N HIS A 51 -3.62 22.03 19.34
CA HIS A 51 -3.99 20.93 18.46
C HIS A 51 -3.13 20.89 17.19
N GLN A 52 -2.85 22.05 16.58
CA GLN A 52 -1.93 22.15 15.45
C GLN A 52 -0.52 21.67 15.80
N GLN A 53 0.01 22.06 16.97
CA GLN A 53 1.34 21.64 17.42
C GLN A 53 1.41 20.13 17.73
N LEU A 54 0.32 19.53 18.25
CA LEU A 54 0.22 18.08 18.41
C LEU A 54 0.42 17.37 17.06
N LEU A 55 -0.38 17.74 16.05
CA LEU A 55 -0.33 17.13 14.72
C LEU A 55 1.04 17.35 14.05
N LYS A 56 1.60 18.56 14.15
CA LYS A 56 2.92 18.89 13.62
C LYS A 56 4.03 18.04 14.26
N SER A 57 3.98 17.84 15.58
CA SER A 57 4.98 17.04 16.29
C SER A 57 4.91 15.56 15.90
N TYR A 58 3.70 14.97 15.84
CA TYR A 58 3.53 13.58 15.42
C TYR A 58 3.85 13.37 13.94
N GLY A 59 3.47 14.30 13.06
CA GLY A 59 3.83 14.29 11.65
C GLY A 59 5.34 14.36 11.42
N SER A 60 6.05 15.24 12.13
CA SER A 60 7.52 15.32 12.07
C SER A 60 8.20 14.02 12.54
N ARG A 61 7.71 13.41 13.62
CA ARG A 61 8.20 12.11 14.11
C ARG A 61 7.95 10.98 13.12
N LEU A 62 6.79 10.99 12.47
CA LEU A 62 6.46 10.03 11.44
C LEU A 62 7.39 10.17 10.25
N GLN A 63 7.57 11.40 9.75
CA GLN A 63 8.48 11.69 8.65
C GLN A 63 9.90 11.21 8.96
N LYS A 64 10.43 11.53 10.13
CA LYS A 64 11.76 11.05 10.55
C LYS A 64 11.86 9.53 10.61
N SER A 65 10.80 8.87 11.07
CA SER A 65 10.74 7.40 11.11
C SER A 65 10.72 6.79 9.71
N ILE A 66 10.00 7.42 8.77
CA ILE A 66 9.98 7.05 7.36
C ILE A 66 11.36 7.27 6.71
N GLU A 67 12.01 8.41 6.95
CA GLU A 67 13.35 8.71 6.42
C GLU A 67 14.38 7.67 6.87
N VAL A 68 14.30 7.21 8.11
CA VAL A 68 15.15 6.12 8.62
C VAL A 68 14.78 4.78 8.00
N PHE A 69 13.50 4.55 7.70
CA PHE A 69 13.00 3.29 7.15
C PHE A 69 13.24 3.15 5.64
N LEU A 70 13.15 4.23 4.86
CA LEU A 70 13.22 4.21 3.40
C LEU A 70 14.48 3.52 2.83
N PRO A 71 15.69 3.72 3.38
CA PRO A 71 16.89 3.03 2.91
C PRO A 71 16.82 1.49 3.00
N SER A 72 15.94 0.93 3.84
CA SER A 72 15.75 -0.52 3.94
C SER A 72 14.88 -1.11 2.81
N CYS A 73 14.25 -0.27 1.99
CA CYS A 73 13.33 -0.70 0.95
C CYS A 73 13.92 -1.72 -0.04
N PRO A 74 15.15 -1.53 -0.59
CA PRO A 74 15.73 -2.49 -1.54
C PRO A 74 16.02 -3.86 -0.92
N LEU A 75 16.19 -3.93 0.41
CA LEU A 75 16.50 -5.18 1.12
C LEU A 75 15.25 -6.04 1.31
N TYR A 76 14.08 -5.42 1.41
CA TYR A 76 12.82 -6.09 1.74
C TYR A 76 11.65 -5.65 0.85
N PRO A 77 11.78 -5.71 -0.49
CA PRO A 77 10.78 -5.14 -1.40
C PRO A 77 9.40 -5.79 -1.25
N LYS A 78 9.34 -7.08 -0.88
CA LYS A 78 8.09 -7.82 -0.70
C LYS A 78 7.29 -7.37 0.53
N THR A 79 7.96 -6.93 1.59
CA THR A 79 7.33 -6.59 2.88
C THR A 79 7.35 -5.09 3.18
N PHE A 80 8.09 -4.30 2.39
CA PHE A 80 8.20 -2.86 2.55
C PHE A 80 6.85 -2.14 2.58
N PRO A 81 5.92 -2.32 1.60
CA PRO A 81 4.64 -1.59 1.60
C PRO A 81 3.77 -1.88 2.84
N ALA A 82 3.75 -3.14 3.27
CA ALA A 82 3.01 -3.56 4.47
C ALA A 82 3.65 -3.00 5.75
N THR A 83 4.98 -2.97 5.82
CA THR A 83 5.72 -2.43 6.96
C THR A 83 5.56 -0.91 7.08
N LEU A 84 5.61 -0.20 5.95
CA LEU A 84 5.34 1.23 5.88
C LEU A 84 3.91 1.54 6.34
N SER A 85 2.94 0.77 5.86
CA SER A 85 1.54 0.88 6.31
C SER A 85 1.44 0.75 7.83
N ARG A 86 2.05 -0.29 8.42
CA ARG A 86 2.08 -0.48 9.87
C ARG A 86 2.65 0.73 10.61
N LEU A 87 3.78 1.27 10.17
CA LEU A 87 4.40 2.43 10.79
C LEU A 87 3.44 3.64 10.80
N MET A 88 2.90 3.97 9.63
CA MET A 88 2.02 5.14 9.46
C MET A 88 0.73 5.02 10.25
N PHE A 89 0.03 3.89 10.11
CA PHE A 89 -1.24 3.68 10.83
C PHE A 89 -1.05 3.56 12.34
N SER A 90 0.08 3.06 12.82
CA SER A 90 0.39 3.04 14.25
C SER A 90 0.53 4.46 14.81
N ILE A 91 1.19 5.36 14.08
CA ILE A 91 1.33 6.76 14.50
C ILE A 91 0.00 7.50 14.40
N ILE A 92 -0.81 7.26 13.36
CA ILE A 92 -2.18 7.81 13.26
C ILE A 92 -3.02 7.37 14.47
N SER A 93 -2.98 6.08 14.82
CA SER A 93 -3.70 5.52 15.96
C SER A 93 -3.28 6.17 17.29
N VAL A 94 -1.98 6.29 17.54
CA VAL A 94 -1.49 6.98 18.76
C VAL A 94 -1.93 8.44 18.76
N THR A 95 -1.76 9.16 17.65
CA THR A 95 -2.14 10.58 17.55
C THR A 95 -3.63 10.78 17.80
N THR A 96 -4.46 9.85 17.33
CA THR A 96 -5.92 9.87 17.51
C THR A 96 -6.30 9.71 18.98
N LYS A 97 -5.73 8.71 19.66
CA LYS A 97 -5.94 8.51 21.11
C LYS A 97 -5.48 9.71 21.93
N GLU A 98 -4.32 10.26 21.59
CA GLU A 98 -3.76 11.41 22.32
C GLU A 98 -4.56 12.69 22.07
N SER A 99 -5.01 12.92 20.83
CA SER A 99 -5.89 14.04 20.53
C SER A 99 -7.19 13.94 21.32
N GLY A 100 -7.86 12.78 21.31
CA GLY A 100 -9.08 12.55 22.09
C GLY A 100 -8.87 12.74 23.61
N SER A 101 -7.74 12.27 24.15
CA SER A 101 -7.39 12.44 25.56
C SER A 101 -7.18 13.90 25.98
N ILE A 102 -6.54 14.70 25.11
CA ILE A 102 -6.16 16.09 25.43
C ILE A 102 -7.30 17.07 25.12
N PHE A 103 -8.04 16.83 24.04
CA PHE A 103 -8.99 17.79 23.46
C PHE A 103 -10.46 17.35 23.56
N GLY A 104 -10.71 16.10 23.97
CA GLY A 104 -12.07 15.52 24.01
C GLY A 104 -12.72 15.40 22.62
N ASP A 105 -14.02 15.16 22.61
CA ASP A 105 -14.82 14.98 21.39
C ASP A 105 -15.22 16.30 20.73
N ASN A 106 -14.30 17.26 20.64
CA ASN A 106 -14.57 18.53 19.98
C ASN A 106 -14.55 18.35 18.45
N PRO A 107 -15.66 18.61 17.74
CA PRO A 107 -15.76 18.32 16.31
C PRO A 107 -14.77 19.12 15.45
N VAL A 108 -14.35 20.31 15.90
CA VAL A 108 -13.35 21.12 15.18
C VAL A 108 -12.00 20.40 15.17
N TYR A 109 -11.60 19.83 16.30
CA TYR A 109 -10.33 19.12 16.43
C TYR A 109 -10.40 17.73 15.78
N THR A 110 -11.51 17.01 15.95
CA THR A 110 -11.74 15.73 15.27
C THR A 110 -11.69 15.87 13.75
N ASN A 111 -12.35 16.88 13.17
CA ASN A 111 -12.31 17.12 11.72
C ASN A 111 -10.90 17.44 11.24
N ARG A 112 -10.13 18.22 12.01
CA ARG A 112 -8.74 18.55 11.66
C ARG A 112 -7.82 17.33 11.75
N LEU A 113 -8.05 16.45 12.72
CA LEU A 113 -7.34 15.17 12.86
C LEU A 113 -7.65 14.24 11.67
N VAL A 114 -8.92 14.17 11.24
CA VAL A 114 -9.32 13.41 10.05
C VAL A 114 -8.54 13.92 8.84
N GLN A 115 -8.58 15.22 8.55
CA GLN A 115 -7.83 15.82 7.42
C GLN A 115 -6.33 15.52 7.48
N TRP A 116 -5.74 15.59 8.67
CA TRP A 116 -4.34 15.23 8.85
C TRP A 116 -4.08 13.76 8.52
N ALA A 117 -4.91 12.83 9.00
CA ALA A 117 -4.78 11.42 8.70
C ALA A 117 -4.99 11.11 7.20
N GLU A 118 -5.89 11.84 6.52
CA GLU A 118 -6.07 11.75 5.06
C GLU A 118 -4.79 12.16 4.32
N TRP A 119 -4.14 13.27 4.70
CA TRP A 119 -2.85 13.68 4.11
C TRP A 119 -1.74 12.65 4.33
N GLU A 120 -1.68 12.05 5.53
CA GLU A 120 -0.72 10.98 5.79
C GLU A 120 -1.00 9.74 4.91
N ILE A 121 -2.27 9.36 4.68
CA ILE A 121 -2.61 8.24 3.78
C ILE A 121 -2.27 8.57 2.32
N GLU A 122 -2.52 9.80 1.86
CA GLU A 122 -2.10 10.22 0.52
C GLU A 122 -0.58 10.13 0.36
N TYR A 123 0.17 10.51 1.40
CA TYR A 123 1.63 10.36 1.42
C TYR A 123 2.07 8.90 1.41
N LEU A 124 1.41 8.03 2.19
CA LEU A 124 1.64 6.57 2.18
C LEU A 124 1.53 6.02 0.76
N VAL A 125 0.43 6.32 0.07
CA VAL A 125 0.17 5.78 -1.27
C VAL A 125 1.23 6.25 -2.27
N ARG A 126 1.65 7.51 -2.20
CA ARG A 126 2.76 8.01 -3.02
C ARG A 126 4.08 7.29 -2.72
N LEU A 127 4.41 7.08 -1.46
CA LEU A 127 5.63 6.37 -1.06
C LEU A 127 5.62 4.92 -1.50
N VAL A 128 4.49 4.22 -1.33
CA VAL A 128 4.33 2.84 -1.80
C VAL A 128 4.53 2.80 -3.31
N LYS A 129 3.85 3.66 -4.08
CA LYS A 129 4.00 3.68 -5.54
C LYS A 129 5.44 3.93 -5.98
N ASN A 130 6.16 4.83 -5.32
CA ASN A 130 7.50 5.24 -5.73
C ASN A 130 8.60 4.24 -5.33
N ASN A 131 8.36 3.39 -4.32
CA ASN A 131 9.38 2.53 -3.74
C ASN A 131 9.00 1.04 -3.79
N ALA A 132 7.78 0.70 -4.18
CA ALA A 132 7.37 -0.68 -4.39
C ALA A 132 8.25 -1.37 -5.45
N PRO A 133 8.34 -2.71 -5.40
CA PRO A 133 8.99 -3.45 -6.48
C PRO A 133 8.35 -3.15 -7.83
N SER A 134 9.17 -3.17 -8.89
CA SER A 134 8.68 -3.03 -10.26
C SER A 134 7.53 -4.01 -10.52
N SER A 135 6.44 -3.52 -11.10
CA SER A 135 5.20 -4.26 -11.34
C SER A 135 5.39 -5.51 -12.20
N GLU A 136 6.48 -5.60 -12.96
CA GLU A 136 6.84 -6.76 -13.78
C GLU A 136 7.57 -7.87 -12.99
N THR A 137 7.89 -7.66 -11.71
CA THR A 137 8.54 -8.68 -10.87
C THR A 137 7.53 -9.70 -10.34
N VAL A 138 7.98 -10.94 -10.11
CA VAL A 138 7.14 -12.06 -9.65
C VAL A 138 6.33 -11.69 -8.41
N PHE A 139 6.97 -11.02 -7.46
CA PHE A 139 6.43 -10.74 -6.13
C PHE A 139 5.73 -9.38 -6.01
N ALA A 140 5.61 -8.60 -7.10
CA ALA A 140 4.95 -7.30 -7.06
C ALA A 140 3.49 -7.39 -6.64
N LEU A 141 2.76 -8.36 -7.21
CA LEU A 141 1.36 -8.62 -6.85
C LEU A 141 1.24 -8.99 -5.37
N GLY A 142 2.08 -9.89 -4.87
CA GLY A 142 2.14 -10.25 -3.46
C GLY A 142 2.47 -9.06 -2.54
N ALA A 143 3.40 -8.18 -2.93
CA ALA A 143 3.74 -6.99 -2.17
C ALA A 143 2.57 -5.99 -2.10
N ALA A 144 1.90 -5.75 -3.24
CA ALA A 144 0.73 -4.89 -3.33
C ALA A 144 -0.46 -5.46 -2.53
N SER A 145 -0.70 -6.77 -2.65
CA SER A 145 -1.70 -7.51 -1.90
C SER A 145 -1.47 -7.43 -0.38
N ASN A 146 -0.24 -7.64 0.08
CA ASN A 146 0.12 -7.48 1.50
C ASN A 146 -0.04 -6.04 1.99
N CYS A 147 0.23 -5.04 1.13
CA CYS A 147 -0.04 -3.65 1.44
C CYS A 147 -1.54 -3.44 1.73
N VAL A 148 -2.41 -3.86 0.80
CA VAL A 148 -3.87 -3.75 0.95
C VAL A 148 -4.34 -4.42 2.24
N GLN A 149 -3.88 -5.65 2.50
CA GLN A 149 -4.21 -6.37 3.72
C GLN A 149 -3.81 -5.59 4.98
N ALA A 150 -2.56 -5.14 5.07
CA ALA A 150 -2.07 -4.42 6.23
C ALA A 150 -2.83 -3.11 6.42
N SER A 151 -2.94 -2.29 5.36
CA SER A 151 -3.59 -0.98 5.43
C SER A 151 -5.07 -1.09 5.84
N LEU A 152 -5.83 -2.04 5.29
CA LEU A 152 -7.25 -2.23 5.64
C LEU A 152 -7.44 -2.81 7.05
N THR A 153 -6.55 -3.71 7.47
CA THR A 153 -6.57 -4.23 8.84
C THR A 153 -6.41 -3.08 9.85
N TYR A 154 -5.48 -2.15 9.60
CA TYR A 154 -5.31 -0.99 10.44
C TYR A 154 -6.45 0.03 10.33
N CYS A 155 -7.03 0.22 9.14
CA CYS A 155 -8.22 1.06 9.00
C CYS A 155 -9.37 0.53 9.86
N SER A 156 -9.62 -0.79 9.85
CA SER A 156 -10.63 -1.41 10.72
C SER A 156 -10.35 -1.16 12.21
N MET A 157 -9.09 -1.21 12.64
CA MET A 157 -8.71 -0.84 14.02
C MET A 157 -8.98 0.64 14.33
N LEU A 158 -8.74 1.54 13.38
CA LEU A 158 -8.97 2.97 13.52
C LEU A 158 -10.46 3.33 13.54
N GLU A 159 -11.32 2.54 12.91
CA GLU A 159 -12.77 2.74 12.94
C GLU A 159 -13.32 2.66 14.38
N SER A 160 -12.73 1.81 15.24
CA SER A 160 -13.05 1.77 16.68
C SER A 160 -12.68 3.05 17.45
N GLN A 161 -11.81 3.88 16.87
CA GLN A 161 -11.39 5.18 17.39
C GLN A 161 -12.11 6.35 16.70
N GLY A 162 -13.15 6.06 15.90
CA GLY A 162 -13.93 7.06 15.18
C GLY A 162 -13.33 7.51 13.83
N LEU A 163 -12.22 6.92 13.38
CA LEU A 163 -11.60 7.26 12.08
C LEU A 163 -11.94 6.23 11.00
N LYS A 164 -12.83 6.61 10.08
CA LYS A 164 -13.28 5.75 8.96
C LYS A 164 -12.52 6.05 7.68
N LEU A 165 -11.35 5.45 7.51
CA LEU A 165 -10.42 5.75 6.40
C LEU A 165 -10.40 4.68 5.28
N SER A 166 -11.05 3.54 5.50
CA SER A 166 -11.07 2.39 4.58
C SER A 166 -11.47 2.78 3.14
N LYS A 167 -12.54 3.58 2.99
CA LYS A 167 -13.04 3.99 1.67
C LYS A 167 -12.03 4.88 0.92
N LEU A 168 -11.43 5.85 1.61
CA LEU A 168 -10.42 6.73 1.02
C LEU A 168 -9.20 5.93 0.57
N LEU A 169 -8.71 5.05 1.44
CA LEU A 169 -7.58 4.18 1.15
C LEU A 169 -7.80 3.33 -0.12
N LEU A 170 -8.98 2.72 -0.26
CA LEU A 170 -9.32 1.94 -1.46
C LEU A 170 -9.32 2.79 -2.74
N VAL A 171 -9.85 4.01 -2.67
CA VAL A 171 -9.85 4.94 -3.81
C VAL A 171 -8.42 5.30 -4.22
N LEU A 172 -7.57 5.61 -3.24
CA LEU A 172 -6.19 6.02 -3.51
C LEU A 172 -5.29 4.87 -3.99
N LEU A 173 -5.47 3.66 -3.45
CA LEU A 173 -4.67 2.49 -3.84
C LEU A 173 -5.06 1.91 -5.20
N ARG A 174 -6.32 2.08 -5.63
CA ARG A 174 -6.85 1.43 -6.84
C ARG A 174 -5.94 1.59 -8.07
N PRO A 175 -5.49 2.79 -8.47
CA PRO A 175 -4.66 2.94 -9.67
C PRO A 175 -3.35 2.13 -9.60
N TYR A 176 -2.73 2.10 -8.42
CA TYR A 176 -1.50 1.32 -8.20
C TYR A 176 -1.77 -0.19 -8.28
N ILE A 177 -2.85 -0.68 -7.66
CA ILE A 177 -3.20 -2.11 -7.70
C ILE A 177 -3.56 -2.55 -9.13
N GLU A 178 -4.32 -1.74 -9.87
CA GLU A 178 -4.69 -2.05 -11.25
C GLU A 178 -3.49 -2.09 -12.19
N GLU A 179 -2.52 -1.18 -12.01
CA GLU A 179 -1.25 -1.18 -12.73
C GLU A 179 -0.43 -2.44 -12.43
N VAL A 180 -0.28 -2.81 -11.15
CA VAL A 180 0.43 -4.02 -10.74
C VAL A 180 -0.23 -5.26 -11.34
N LEU A 181 -1.56 -5.36 -11.27
CA LEU A 181 -2.30 -6.47 -11.87
C LEU A 181 -2.04 -6.56 -13.37
N GLU A 182 -2.20 -5.47 -14.12
CA GLU A 182 -1.99 -5.48 -15.57
C GLU A 182 -0.57 -5.96 -15.96
N LEU A 183 0.45 -5.38 -15.33
CA LEU A 183 1.84 -5.66 -15.69
C LEU A 183 2.27 -7.06 -15.24
N ASN A 184 1.80 -7.53 -14.08
CA ASN A 184 2.11 -8.86 -13.58
C ASN A 184 1.45 -9.95 -14.44
N PHE A 185 0.19 -9.77 -14.84
CA PHE A 185 -0.50 -10.66 -15.78
C PHE A 185 0.15 -10.65 -17.17
N ARG A 186 0.58 -9.49 -17.67
CA ARG A 186 1.33 -9.41 -18.92
C ARG A 186 2.66 -10.17 -18.87
N ARG A 187 3.37 -10.10 -17.74
CA ARG A 187 4.61 -10.85 -17.52
C ARG A 187 4.34 -12.35 -17.47
N ALA A 188 3.39 -12.80 -16.64
CA ALA A 188 3.02 -14.21 -16.54
C ALA A 188 2.59 -14.79 -17.90
N ARG A 189 1.85 -14.00 -18.70
CA ARG A 189 1.49 -14.35 -20.07
C ARG A 189 2.72 -14.59 -20.95
N ARG A 190 3.68 -13.65 -20.99
CA ARG A 190 4.89 -13.79 -21.81
C ARG A 190 5.66 -15.05 -21.45
N GLU A 191 5.84 -15.31 -20.15
CA GLU A 191 6.60 -16.47 -19.70
C GLU A 191 5.98 -17.81 -20.08
N ALA A 192 4.65 -17.90 -20.15
CA ALA A 192 3.98 -19.15 -20.49
C ALA A 192 3.64 -19.31 -21.98
N LEU A 193 3.39 -18.19 -22.68
CA LEU A 193 2.92 -18.19 -24.07
C LEU A 193 4.04 -17.91 -25.08
N ASP A 194 5.09 -17.14 -24.76
CA ASP A 194 6.20 -16.87 -25.71
C ASP A 194 7.15 -18.08 -25.86
N VAL A 195 7.13 -19.02 -24.90
CA VAL A 195 7.89 -20.30 -25.03
C VAL A 195 7.36 -21.15 -26.19
N ALA A 196 6.10 -20.96 -26.61
CA ALA A 196 5.52 -21.68 -27.74
C ALA A 196 5.95 -21.13 -29.11
N GLU A 197 6.35 -19.85 -29.22
CA GLU A 197 6.86 -19.28 -30.48
C GLU A 197 8.33 -19.64 -30.74
N MET A 198 9.13 -19.89 -29.70
CA MET A 198 10.52 -20.34 -29.88
C MET A 198 10.63 -21.80 -30.33
N ASP A 199 9.65 -22.65 -30.01
CA ASP A 199 9.72 -24.08 -30.33
C ASP A 199 9.41 -24.40 -31.80
N GLU A 200 8.88 -23.44 -32.56
CA GLU A 200 8.81 -23.50 -34.03
C GLU A 200 10.18 -23.23 -34.70
N SER A 201 11.12 -22.61 -33.98
CA SER A 201 12.47 -22.29 -34.51
C SER A 201 13.56 -23.28 -34.09
N SER A 202 13.29 -24.15 -33.11
CA SER A 202 14.19 -25.16 -32.58
C SER A 202 14.07 -26.53 -33.26
N LEU A 203 13.14 -26.70 -34.21
CA LEU A 203 12.96 -27.93 -34.99
C LEU A 203 14.06 -28.21 -36.03
N LEU A 204 15.13 -27.40 -36.08
CA LEU A 204 16.29 -27.61 -36.95
C LEU A 204 17.53 -28.03 -36.15
N SER A 205 17.47 -29.16 -35.44
CA SER A 205 18.67 -29.90 -35.06
C SER A 205 18.50 -31.40 -35.36
N PRO A 206 19.25 -31.95 -36.33
CA PRO A 206 19.07 -33.34 -36.75
C PRO A 206 19.79 -34.25 -35.75
N ARG A 207 19.13 -34.61 -34.65
CA ARG A 207 19.65 -35.65 -33.75
C ARG A 207 18.92 -36.97 -33.96
N SER A 208 19.53 -37.76 -34.85
CA SER A 208 19.54 -39.24 -34.87
C SER A 208 18.21 -39.94 -34.58
N MET A 209 17.51 -40.31 -35.66
CA MET A 209 16.35 -41.20 -35.66
C MET A 209 16.65 -42.55 -34.99
N SER A 210 15.79 -42.94 -34.04
CA SER A 210 15.56 -44.34 -33.65
C SER A 210 14.18 -44.77 -34.22
N PRO A 211 14.03 -45.92 -34.90
CA PRO A 211 12.88 -46.14 -35.81
C PRO A 211 11.58 -46.64 -35.15
N LEU A 212 11.40 -46.56 -33.82
CA LEU A 212 10.35 -47.32 -33.13
C LEU A 212 9.30 -46.51 -32.36
N SER A 213 9.13 -45.21 -32.63
CA SER A 213 8.08 -44.41 -31.97
C SER A 213 7.30 -43.53 -32.95
N ALA A 214 6.92 -44.10 -34.10
CA ALA A 214 6.28 -43.35 -35.19
C ALA A 214 4.75 -43.25 -35.09
N PHE A 215 4.08 -43.82 -34.08
CA PHE A 215 2.63 -43.77 -34.00
C PHE A 215 2.14 -43.54 -32.56
N ALA A 216 1.42 -42.43 -32.39
CA ALA A 216 0.69 -41.97 -31.20
C ALA A 216 1.54 -41.41 -30.04
N THR A 217 1.60 -40.07 -29.91
CA THR A 217 1.65 -39.30 -28.63
C THR A 217 2.05 -37.82 -28.74
N SER A 218 2.24 -37.23 -29.93
CA SER A 218 2.81 -35.87 -30.00
C SER A 218 1.82 -34.71 -29.76
N SER A 219 0.52 -34.84 -30.07
CA SER A 219 -0.45 -33.74 -29.89
C SER A 219 -1.05 -33.69 -28.48
N ASP A 220 -1.44 -34.85 -27.95
CA ASP A 220 -2.13 -34.94 -26.66
C ASP A 220 -1.22 -34.59 -25.48
N SER A 221 0.08 -34.92 -25.57
CA SER A 221 1.07 -34.57 -24.55
C SER A 221 1.36 -33.07 -24.51
N VAL A 222 1.42 -32.40 -25.67
CA VAL A 222 1.66 -30.95 -25.80
C VAL A 222 0.45 -30.13 -25.34
N LEU A 223 -0.78 -30.57 -25.65
CA LEU A 223 -2.00 -29.93 -25.17
C LEU A 223 -2.13 -30.01 -23.65
N VAL A 224 -1.89 -31.19 -23.06
CA VAL A 224 -1.89 -31.39 -21.61
C VAL A 224 -0.81 -30.52 -20.94
N ASP A 225 0.39 -30.41 -21.52
CA ASP A 225 1.48 -29.56 -21.00
C ASP A 225 1.12 -28.06 -21.05
N SER A 226 0.44 -27.61 -22.11
CA SER A 226 -0.02 -26.21 -22.24
C SER A 226 -1.09 -25.84 -21.19
N GLY A 227 -2.04 -26.75 -20.93
CA GLY A 227 -3.09 -26.55 -19.94
C GLY A 227 -2.53 -26.53 -18.52
N MET A 228 -1.59 -27.42 -18.22
CA MET A 228 -0.88 -27.43 -16.94
C MET A 228 -0.09 -26.12 -16.70
N LYS A 229 0.56 -25.58 -17.73
CA LYS A 229 1.25 -24.28 -17.65
C LYS A 229 0.27 -23.13 -17.37
N PHE A 230 -0.86 -23.09 -18.06
CA PHE A 230 -1.90 -22.08 -17.80
C PHE A 230 -2.41 -22.16 -16.35
N MET A 231 -2.73 -23.37 -15.87
CA MET A 231 -3.18 -23.58 -14.49
C MET A 231 -2.11 -23.17 -13.48
N GLY A 232 -0.84 -23.49 -13.73
CA GLY A 232 0.28 -23.07 -12.88
C GLY A 232 0.42 -21.55 -12.76
N ILE A 233 0.17 -20.79 -13.84
CA ILE A 233 0.12 -19.31 -13.77
C ILE A 233 -1.03 -18.84 -12.87
N VAL A 234 -2.23 -19.41 -13.07
CA VAL A 234 -3.40 -19.02 -12.29
C VAL A 234 -3.16 -19.31 -10.81
N GLU A 235 -2.58 -20.46 -10.48
CA GLU A 235 -2.19 -20.82 -9.11
C GLU A 235 -1.14 -19.86 -8.54
N ASP A 236 -0.09 -19.52 -9.29
CA ASP A 236 0.94 -18.56 -8.85
C ASP A 236 0.32 -17.20 -8.53
N ILE A 237 -0.54 -16.68 -9.41
CA ILE A 237 -1.24 -15.41 -9.22
C ILE A 237 -2.13 -15.46 -7.97
N LEU A 238 -2.96 -16.50 -7.83
CA LEU A 238 -3.89 -16.63 -6.71
C LEU A 238 -3.15 -16.81 -5.38
N SER A 239 -2.01 -17.49 -5.38
CA SER A 239 -1.19 -17.70 -4.17
C SER A 239 -0.64 -16.40 -3.56
N GLN A 240 -0.55 -15.34 -4.36
CA GLN A 240 -0.07 -14.03 -3.93
C GLN A 240 -1.17 -13.15 -3.33
N LEU A 241 -2.44 -13.52 -3.51
CA LEU A 241 -3.57 -12.71 -3.07
C LEU A 241 -3.92 -12.98 -1.61
N THR A 242 -4.05 -11.91 -0.85
CA THR A 242 -4.51 -11.92 0.54
C THR A 242 -6.04 -11.83 0.58
N PRO A 243 -6.69 -12.26 1.68
CA PRO A 243 -8.14 -12.18 1.80
C PRO A 243 -8.73 -10.80 1.52
N MET A 244 -8.08 -9.73 2.01
CA MET A 244 -8.54 -8.36 1.76
C MET A 244 -8.33 -7.93 0.30
N ALA A 245 -7.25 -8.37 -0.34
CA ALA A 245 -7.05 -8.11 -1.77
C ALA A 245 -8.12 -8.81 -2.62
N VAL A 246 -8.47 -10.06 -2.29
CA VAL A 246 -9.56 -10.80 -2.96
C VAL A 246 -10.90 -10.11 -2.76
N LEU A 247 -11.22 -9.70 -1.52
CA LEU A 247 -12.49 -9.04 -1.22
C LEU A 247 -12.72 -7.76 -2.04
N HIS A 248 -11.67 -6.96 -2.25
CA HIS A 248 -11.80 -5.64 -2.88
C HIS A 248 -11.43 -5.60 -4.36
N TYR A 249 -10.57 -6.51 -4.82
CA TYR A 249 -10.04 -6.52 -6.20
C TYR A 249 -10.26 -7.86 -6.91
N GLY A 250 -10.98 -8.82 -6.31
CA GLY A 250 -11.24 -10.14 -6.90
C GLY A 250 -11.93 -10.07 -8.27
N ALA A 251 -12.86 -9.13 -8.46
CA ALA A 251 -13.49 -8.92 -9.77
C ALA A 251 -12.46 -8.50 -10.85
N ASN A 252 -11.52 -7.61 -10.50
CA ASN A 252 -10.44 -7.21 -11.40
C ASN A 252 -9.53 -8.41 -11.72
N VAL A 253 -9.16 -9.20 -10.71
CA VAL A 253 -8.36 -10.43 -10.88
C VAL A 253 -9.06 -11.40 -11.83
N LEU A 254 -10.35 -11.70 -11.60
CA LEU A 254 -11.14 -12.60 -12.45
C LEU A 254 -11.23 -12.10 -13.88
N THR A 255 -11.40 -10.78 -14.08
CA THR A 255 -11.42 -10.16 -15.40
C THR A 255 -10.09 -10.41 -16.13
N ARG A 256 -8.96 -10.28 -15.44
CA ARG A 256 -7.63 -10.53 -16.02
C ARG A 256 -7.39 -12.01 -16.30
N ILE A 257 -7.86 -12.91 -15.44
CA ILE A 257 -7.81 -14.36 -15.69
C ILE A 257 -8.64 -14.71 -16.93
N SER A 258 -9.84 -14.14 -17.08
CA SER A 258 -10.66 -14.34 -18.29
C SER A 258 -9.92 -13.90 -19.55
N GLN A 259 -9.28 -12.71 -19.53
CA GLN A 259 -8.49 -12.22 -20.65
C GLN A 259 -7.26 -13.10 -20.97
N LEU A 260 -6.68 -13.73 -19.94
CA LEU A 260 -5.59 -14.69 -20.13
C LEU A 260 -6.10 -15.98 -20.76
N PHE A 261 -7.28 -16.45 -20.32
CA PHE A 261 -7.94 -17.63 -20.87
C PHE A 261 -8.32 -17.45 -22.33
N ASP A 262 -8.90 -16.30 -22.72
CA ASP A 262 -9.24 -16.00 -24.12
C ASP A 262 -8.00 -16.10 -25.02
N LYS A 263 -6.88 -15.53 -24.57
CA LYS A 263 -5.60 -15.60 -25.31
C LYS A 263 -5.01 -17.00 -25.38
N TYR A 264 -5.16 -17.78 -24.31
CA TYR A 264 -4.78 -19.18 -24.31
C TYR A 264 -5.63 -19.98 -25.33
N MET A 265 -6.94 -19.76 -25.36
CA MET A 265 -7.83 -20.38 -26.34
C MET A 265 -7.47 -19.96 -27.78
N ASP A 266 -7.19 -18.68 -28.03
CA ASP A 266 -6.74 -18.20 -29.34
C ASP A 266 -5.45 -18.90 -29.81
N MET A 267 -4.50 -19.15 -28.89
CA MET A 267 -3.29 -19.92 -29.19
C MET A 267 -3.62 -21.36 -29.56
N LEU A 268 -4.47 -22.03 -28.78
CA LEU A 268 -4.90 -23.40 -29.06
C LEU A 268 -5.61 -23.50 -30.42
N PHE A 269 -6.48 -22.55 -30.75
CA PHE A 269 -7.16 -22.54 -32.05
C PHE A 269 -6.18 -22.39 -33.22
N LYS A 270 -5.11 -21.60 -33.05
CA LYS A 270 -4.08 -21.43 -34.06
C LYS A 270 -3.18 -22.66 -34.22
N SER A 271 -2.98 -23.45 -33.17
CA SER A 271 -2.14 -24.65 -33.21
C SER A 271 -2.88 -25.91 -33.71
N LEU A 272 -4.21 -25.86 -33.83
CA LEU A 272 -4.98 -26.94 -34.44
C LEU A 272 -4.68 -27.02 -35.95
N PRO A 273 -4.37 -28.21 -36.51
CA PRO A 273 -4.16 -28.37 -37.94
C PRO A 273 -5.43 -27.98 -38.70
N GLY A 274 -5.28 -27.16 -39.75
CA GLY A 274 -6.38 -26.78 -40.63
C GLY A 274 -7.06 -28.00 -41.28
N PRO A 275 -8.31 -27.87 -41.77
CA PRO A 275 -9.03 -29.00 -42.34
C PRO A 275 -8.20 -29.64 -43.46
N LEU A 276 -7.91 -30.93 -43.35
CA LEU A 276 -7.38 -31.76 -44.44
C LEU A 276 -8.35 -31.61 -45.63
N ARG A 277 -7.92 -30.85 -46.65
CA ARG A 277 -8.58 -30.80 -47.96
C ARG A 277 -8.08 -31.94 -48.83
#